data_AF-A0A1T2L2T9-F1
#
_entry.id   AF-A0A1T2L2T9-F1
#
_cell.length_a   1.000
_cell.length_b   1.000
_cell.length_c   1.000
_cell.angle_alpha   90.00
_cell.angle_beta   90.00
_cell.angle_gamma   90.00
#
_symmetry.space_group_name_H-M   'P 1'
#
loop_
_entity.id
_entity.type
_entity.pdbx_description
1 polymer ?
#
loop_
_entity_poly.entity_id
_entity_poly.type
_entity_poly.pdbx_seq_one_letter_code
_entity_poly.pdbx_strand_id
1 'polypeptide(L)'
;MLAAQPHVSIILLSLLRQDETRRCIDSLFSHTVLPFEIIIVDMGASEDIVRWLRDLETSRAEISVIYNSENVGTSRGRNQGAQLASAQQLIFLDNDTEVTTGWLEPLIDAISSDPSIAACGAKIVSDDGMVMCAPVQIRSTFEGDALIETGLEFTRLIRNDDPAVNSPQTLPWYPTTGLLVKREHFEQVGGFDERLFLCEEDKDLGLSLSRRGYRTAYIPESVIQHHHVRQDGDYAKIRNNLGVILRDVKYFEQKWQCKVFIRHTRAYLRHHGLTDPQIDNIKRFSFVNTILEHKLNLSELIVTVTNRCNHRCAMCYYHEHLNSDRQELTLDKY
;
A
#
# COMPACT_ATOMS: atom_id res chain seq x y z
N MET A 1 -27.45 -26.08 -9.92
CA MET A 1 -26.02 -26.35 -9.68
C MET A 1 -25.60 -25.47 -8.53
N LEU A 2 -24.91 -26.02 -7.52
CA LEU A 2 -24.26 -25.17 -6.51
C LEU A 2 -23.25 -24.29 -7.25
N ALA A 3 -23.23 -22.99 -6.98
CA ALA A 3 -22.23 -22.09 -7.55
C ALA A 3 -20.84 -22.64 -7.21
N ALA A 4 -19.91 -22.61 -8.18
CA ALA A 4 -18.54 -23.03 -7.92
C ALA A 4 -17.96 -22.16 -6.81
N GLN A 5 -17.30 -22.77 -5.81
CA GLN A 5 -16.62 -22.02 -4.76
C GLN A 5 -15.57 -21.09 -5.39
N PRO A 6 -15.52 -19.80 -4.99
CA PRO A 6 -14.54 -18.88 -5.53
C PRO A 6 -13.13 -19.34 -5.13
N HIS A 7 -12.21 -19.27 -6.08
CA HIS A 7 -10.80 -19.50 -5.83
C HIS A 7 -10.19 -18.32 -5.06
N VAL A 8 -10.64 -17.10 -5.38
CA VAL A 8 -10.13 -15.85 -4.83
C VAL A 8 -11.28 -14.91 -4.45
N SER A 9 -11.16 -14.25 -3.30
CA SER A 9 -12.02 -13.14 -2.90
C SER A 9 -11.27 -11.83 -3.14
N ILE A 10 -11.81 -10.99 -4.02
CA ILE A 10 -11.26 -9.69 -4.36
C ILE A 10 -11.90 -8.64 -3.46
N ILE A 11 -11.10 -7.94 -2.65
CA ILE A 11 -11.57 -6.91 -1.72
C ILE A 11 -11.24 -5.53 -2.30
N LEU A 12 -12.28 -4.75 -2.58
CA LEU A 12 -12.19 -3.38 -3.11
C LEU A 12 -12.77 -2.39 -2.11
N LEU A 13 -12.00 -1.36 -1.75
CA LEU A 13 -12.56 -0.21 -1.04
C LEU A 13 -13.15 0.77 -2.06
N SER A 14 -14.41 1.13 -1.91
CA SER A 14 -15.07 2.13 -2.74
C SER A 14 -15.19 3.44 -1.98
N LEU A 15 -14.31 4.39 -2.30
CA LEU A 15 -14.36 5.76 -1.80
C LEU A 15 -14.29 6.73 -2.98
N LEU A 16 -15.42 7.39 -3.28
CA LEU A 16 -15.57 8.28 -4.44
C LEU A 16 -15.21 7.54 -5.75
N ARG A 17 -14.90 8.27 -6.83
CA ARG A 17 -14.29 7.71 -8.06
C ARG A 17 -15.09 6.54 -8.66
N GLN A 18 -16.38 6.80 -8.87
CA GLN A 18 -17.31 5.80 -9.39
C GLN A 18 -16.88 5.27 -10.77
N ASP A 19 -16.39 6.14 -11.65
CA ASP A 19 -15.97 5.76 -13.01
C ASP A 19 -14.73 4.87 -12.98
N GLU A 20 -13.76 5.17 -12.12
CA GLU A 20 -12.60 4.30 -11.87
C GLU A 20 -13.03 2.94 -11.34
N THR A 21 -13.91 2.95 -10.32
CA THR A 21 -14.42 1.72 -9.71
C THR A 21 -15.11 0.84 -10.75
N ARG A 22 -15.89 1.45 -11.66
CA ARG A 22 -16.51 0.74 -12.79
C ARG A 22 -15.47 0.11 -13.71
N ARG A 23 -14.45 0.85 -14.13
CA ARG A 23 -13.39 0.32 -14.99
C ARG A 23 -12.61 -0.82 -14.33
N CYS A 24 -12.33 -0.68 -13.03
CA CYS A 24 -11.71 -1.73 -12.23
C CYS A 24 -12.54 -3.02 -12.29
N ILE A 25 -13.83 -2.94 -11.97
CA ILE A 25 -14.75 -4.08 -12.00
C ILE A 25 -14.89 -4.68 -13.40
N ASP A 26 -15.05 -3.85 -14.43
CA ASP A 26 -15.14 -4.32 -15.81
C ASP A 26 -13.86 -5.05 -16.25
N SER A 27 -12.69 -4.56 -15.83
CA SER A 27 -11.40 -5.23 -16.09
C SER A 27 -11.31 -6.58 -15.38
N LEU A 28 -11.80 -6.68 -14.14
CA LEU A 28 -11.83 -7.94 -13.38
C LEU A 28 -12.63 -9.01 -14.09
N PHE A 29 -13.85 -8.68 -14.55
CA PHE A 29 -14.67 -9.61 -15.34
C PHE A 29 -14.07 -9.95 -16.71
N SER A 30 -13.33 -9.02 -17.31
CA SER A 30 -12.76 -9.21 -18.64
C SER A 30 -11.49 -10.06 -18.64
N HIS A 31 -10.71 -10.00 -17.56
CA HIS A 31 -9.35 -10.53 -17.52
C HIS A 31 -9.11 -11.62 -16.47
N THR A 32 -10.10 -11.93 -15.64
CA THR A 32 -9.99 -12.99 -14.62
C THR A 32 -10.75 -14.23 -15.05
N VAL A 33 -10.03 -15.34 -15.27
CA VAL A 33 -10.62 -16.60 -15.76
C VAL A 33 -11.00 -17.55 -14.61
N LEU A 34 -10.25 -17.52 -13.52
CA LEU A 34 -10.51 -18.35 -12.34
C LEU A 34 -11.82 -17.93 -11.66
N PRO A 35 -12.56 -18.84 -11.01
CA PRO A 35 -13.72 -18.45 -10.20
C PRO A 35 -13.32 -17.43 -9.13
N PHE A 36 -14.02 -16.31 -9.05
CA PHE A 36 -13.76 -15.26 -8.07
C PHE A 36 -15.07 -14.67 -7.53
N GLU A 37 -14.97 -13.96 -6.42
CA GLU A 37 -16.00 -13.04 -5.93
C GLU A 37 -15.38 -11.66 -5.71
N ILE A 38 -16.18 -10.61 -5.78
CA ILE A 38 -15.80 -9.23 -5.51
C ILE A 38 -16.58 -8.74 -4.31
N ILE A 39 -15.87 -8.29 -3.28
CA ILE A 39 -16.42 -7.70 -2.08
C ILE A 39 -16.07 -6.23 -2.09
N ILE A 40 -17.08 -5.41 -2.34
CA ILE A 40 -16.95 -3.96 -2.37
C ILE A 40 -17.29 -3.44 -0.98
N VAL A 41 -16.40 -2.67 -0.39
CA VAL A 41 -16.63 -2.00 0.90
C VAL A 41 -16.83 -0.52 0.63
N ASP A 42 -18.09 -0.07 0.70
CA ASP A 42 -18.46 1.32 0.58
C ASP A 42 -17.98 2.09 1.82
N MET A 43 -17.31 3.22 1.58
CA MET A 43 -16.66 4.05 2.60
C MET A 43 -17.47 5.33 2.87
N GLY A 44 -18.80 5.21 2.93
CA GLY A 44 -19.72 6.32 3.21
C GLY A 44 -20.07 7.15 1.97
N ALA A 45 -20.37 6.50 0.85
CA ALA A 45 -20.72 7.19 -0.38
C ALA A 45 -22.08 7.91 -0.32
N SER A 46 -22.34 8.79 -1.30
CA SER A 46 -23.64 9.45 -1.46
C SER A 46 -24.73 8.45 -1.87
N GLU A 47 -26.00 8.82 -1.66
CA GLU A 47 -27.16 7.96 -2.01
C GLU A 47 -27.15 7.54 -3.50
N ASP A 48 -26.65 8.39 -4.39
CA ASP A 48 -26.55 8.10 -5.82
C ASP A 48 -25.57 6.95 -6.10
N ILE A 49 -24.43 6.94 -5.40
CA ILE A 49 -23.42 5.88 -5.50
C ILE A 49 -23.92 4.61 -4.82
N VAL A 50 -24.57 4.72 -3.66
CA VAL A 50 -25.17 3.58 -2.96
C VAL A 50 -26.22 2.89 -3.84
N ARG A 51 -27.07 3.65 -4.55
CA ARG A 51 -28.03 3.09 -5.51
C ARG A 51 -27.33 2.32 -6.63
N TRP A 52 -26.28 2.90 -7.22
CA TRP A 52 -25.48 2.23 -8.23
C TRP A 52 -24.84 0.92 -7.71
N LEU A 53 -24.32 0.92 -6.49
CA LEU A 53 -23.76 -0.28 -5.86
C LEU A 53 -24.82 -1.37 -5.64
N ARG A 54 -26.05 -1.01 -5.25
CA ARG A 54 -27.17 -1.96 -5.12
C ARG A 54 -27.58 -2.56 -6.47
N ASP A 55 -27.62 -1.75 -7.51
CA ASP A 55 -27.91 -2.22 -8.88
C ASP A 55 -26.81 -3.20 -9.35
N LEU A 56 -25.56 -2.91 -9.02
CA LEU A 56 -24.42 -3.76 -9.33
C LEU A 56 -24.49 -5.10 -8.57
N GLU A 57 -24.73 -5.09 -7.25
CA GLU A 57 -24.92 -6.28 -6.42
C GLU A 57 -26.08 -7.15 -6.92
N THR A 58 -27.20 -6.53 -7.33
CA THR A 58 -28.36 -7.25 -7.85
C THR A 58 -28.11 -7.88 -9.23
N SER A 59 -27.26 -7.25 -10.05
CA SER A 59 -27.02 -7.68 -11.44
C SER A 59 -25.88 -8.68 -11.61
N ARG A 60 -25.03 -8.87 -10.59
CA ARG A 60 -23.85 -9.75 -10.63
C ARG A 60 -23.79 -10.60 -9.37
N ALA A 61 -23.98 -11.91 -9.52
CA ALA A 61 -23.98 -12.84 -8.38
C ALA A 61 -22.60 -12.98 -7.71
N GLU A 62 -21.53 -12.60 -8.41
CA GLU A 62 -20.15 -12.58 -7.93
C GLU A 62 -19.85 -11.36 -7.05
N ILE A 63 -20.76 -10.38 -6.96
CA ILE A 63 -20.53 -9.13 -6.23
C ILE A 63 -21.34 -9.13 -4.93
N SER A 64 -20.69 -8.73 -3.84
CA SER A 64 -21.33 -8.40 -2.56
C SER A 64 -20.83 -7.05 -2.08
N VAL A 65 -21.70 -6.30 -1.39
CA VAL A 65 -21.38 -4.94 -0.94
C VAL A 65 -21.57 -4.79 0.58
N ILE A 66 -20.58 -4.21 1.24
CA ILE A 66 -20.67 -3.76 2.64
C ILE A 66 -20.91 -2.26 2.62
N TYR A 67 -22.04 -1.82 3.17
CA TYR A 67 -22.45 -0.41 3.20
C TYR A 67 -22.10 0.23 4.54
N ASN A 68 -21.01 1.00 4.60
CA ASN A 68 -20.74 1.85 5.76
C ASN A 68 -21.42 3.21 5.62
N SER A 69 -21.83 3.81 6.75
CA SER A 69 -22.38 5.17 6.78
C SER A 69 -21.32 6.27 6.68
N GLU A 70 -20.05 5.91 6.86
CA GLU A 70 -18.91 6.84 6.89
C GLU A 70 -17.63 6.14 6.42
N ASN A 71 -16.57 6.91 6.21
CA ASN A 71 -15.25 6.37 5.91
C ASN A 71 -14.62 5.76 7.17
N VAL A 72 -14.59 4.42 7.23
CA VAL A 72 -14.06 3.68 8.37
C VAL A 72 -12.53 3.51 8.36
N GLY A 73 -11.85 4.03 7.33
CA GLY A 73 -10.41 3.87 7.14
C GLY A 73 -10.04 2.57 6.42
N THR A 74 -8.87 2.58 5.80
CA THR A 74 -8.36 1.55 4.92
C THR A 74 -8.26 0.18 5.59
N SER A 75 -7.63 0.10 6.78
CA SER A 75 -7.43 -1.17 7.49
C SER A 75 -8.75 -1.83 7.88
N ARG A 76 -9.66 -1.04 8.50
CA ARG A 76 -10.97 -1.54 8.92
C ARG A 76 -11.83 -1.93 7.73
N GLY A 77 -11.84 -1.14 6.66
CA GLY A 77 -12.55 -1.47 5.43
C GLY A 77 -12.07 -2.79 4.83
N ARG A 78 -10.74 -2.99 4.72
CA ARG A 78 -10.18 -4.25 4.19
C ARG A 78 -10.49 -5.44 5.09
N ASN A 79 -10.45 -5.26 6.41
CA ASN A 79 -10.83 -6.31 7.36
C ASN A 79 -12.31 -6.69 7.22
N GLN A 80 -13.23 -5.72 7.06
CA GLN A 80 -14.65 -6.00 6.81
C GLN A 80 -14.83 -6.87 5.57
N GLY A 81 -14.16 -6.51 4.47
CA GLY A 81 -14.19 -7.31 3.25
C GLY A 81 -13.63 -8.72 3.43
N ALA A 82 -12.48 -8.84 4.11
CA ALA A 82 -11.84 -10.13 4.40
C ALA A 82 -12.69 -11.03 5.31
N GLN A 83 -13.49 -10.45 6.21
CA GLN A 83 -14.42 -11.21 7.06
C GLN A 83 -15.58 -11.80 6.25
N LEU A 84 -16.08 -11.08 5.24
CA LEU A 84 -17.16 -11.55 4.37
C LEU A 84 -16.69 -12.55 3.30
N ALA A 85 -15.41 -12.51 2.95
CA ALA A 85 -14.78 -13.41 1.98
C ALA A 85 -15.12 -14.88 2.25
N SER A 86 -15.26 -15.68 1.20
CA SER A 86 -15.48 -17.13 1.27
C SER A 86 -14.28 -17.93 0.74
N ALA A 87 -13.42 -17.33 -0.09
CA ALA A 87 -12.23 -17.99 -0.61
C ALA A 87 -11.10 -18.10 0.42
N GLN A 88 -10.14 -18.99 0.14
CA GLN A 88 -8.91 -19.17 0.94
C GLN A 88 -7.81 -18.17 0.56
N GLN A 89 -7.99 -17.47 -0.54
CA GLN A 89 -7.04 -16.50 -1.06
C GLN A 89 -7.75 -15.14 -1.15
N LEU A 90 -7.19 -14.17 -0.44
CA LEU A 90 -7.71 -12.80 -0.40
C LEU A 90 -6.83 -11.96 -1.31
N ILE A 91 -7.40 -11.18 -2.21
CA ILE A 91 -6.65 -10.20 -2.98
C ILE A 91 -7.18 -8.81 -2.69
N PHE A 92 -6.30 -7.94 -2.20
CA PHE A 92 -6.58 -6.55 -1.98
C PHE A 92 -6.20 -5.78 -3.25
N LEU A 93 -7.14 -4.95 -3.71
CA LEU A 93 -6.98 -4.06 -4.86
C LEU A 93 -7.49 -2.67 -4.50
N ASP A 94 -6.89 -1.65 -5.10
CA ASP A 94 -7.44 -0.30 -5.07
C ASP A 94 -8.42 -0.11 -6.23
N ASN A 95 -9.46 0.71 -6.04
CA ASN A 95 -10.54 0.88 -7.01
C ASN A 95 -10.16 1.69 -8.27
N ASP A 96 -8.95 2.25 -8.31
CA ASP A 96 -8.33 2.93 -9.46
C ASP A 96 -7.28 2.05 -10.16
N THR A 97 -7.46 0.73 -10.08
CA THR A 97 -6.67 -0.27 -10.81
C THR A 97 -7.44 -0.88 -11.98
N GLU A 98 -6.73 -1.24 -13.04
CA GLU A 98 -7.24 -2.10 -14.11
C GLU A 98 -6.32 -3.32 -14.23
N VAL A 99 -6.90 -4.51 -14.13
CA VAL A 99 -6.14 -5.77 -14.24
C VAL A 99 -5.92 -6.15 -15.70
N THR A 100 -4.84 -6.88 -15.98
CA THR A 100 -4.52 -7.33 -17.34
C THR A 100 -4.82 -8.82 -17.55
N THR A 101 -4.93 -9.26 -18.81
CA THR A 101 -5.09 -10.69 -19.12
C THR A 101 -3.96 -11.51 -18.50
N GLY A 102 -4.31 -12.55 -17.73
CA GLY A 102 -3.34 -13.43 -17.08
C GLY A 102 -2.72 -12.86 -15.81
N TRP A 103 -3.31 -11.82 -15.22
CA TRP A 103 -2.76 -11.18 -14.03
C TRP A 103 -2.83 -12.07 -12.78
N LEU A 104 -3.83 -12.93 -12.65
CA LEU A 104 -4.11 -13.62 -11.40
C LEU A 104 -3.32 -14.92 -11.29
N GLU A 105 -3.29 -15.71 -12.35
CA GLU A 105 -2.72 -17.07 -12.40
C GLU A 105 -1.27 -17.11 -11.86
N PRO A 106 -0.35 -16.20 -12.23
CA PRO A 106 1.01 -16.19 -11.67
C PRO A 106 1.04 -15.98 -10.16
N LEU A 107 0.11 -15.21 -9.60
CA LEU A 107 -0.01 -15.01 -8.14
C LEU A 107 -0.45 -16.30 -7.45
N ILE A 108 -1.43 -16.99 -8.02
CA ILE A 108 -1.95 -18.28 -7.51
C ILE A 108 -0.85 -19.35 -7.54
N ASP A 109 -0.14 -19.45 -8.65
CA ASP A 109 0.94 -20.43 -8.83
C ASP A 109 2.07 -20.15 -7.82
N ALA A 110 2.48 -18.89 -7.70
CA ALA A 110 3.53 -18.50 -6.76
C ALA A 110 3.15 -18.83 -5.31
N ILE A 111 1.96 -18.43 -4.86
CA ILE A 111 1.55 -18.60 -3.46
C ILE A 111 1.28 -20.07 -3.10
N SER A 112 0.90 -20.88 -4.09
CA SER A 112 0.65 -22.32 -3.92
C SER A 112 1.94 -23.14 -3.97
N SER A 113 2.96 -22.68 -4.70
CA SER A 113 4.21 -23.43 -4.91
C SER A 113 5.14 -23.46 -3.70
N ASP A 114 5.06 -22.47 -2.81
CA ASP A 114 5.94 -22.35 -1.65
C ASP A 114 5.13 -22.02 -0.38
N PRO A 115 5.04 -22.95 0.59
CA PRO A 115 4.35 -22.73 1.87
C PRO A 115 4.91 -21.56 2.70
N SER A 116 6.16 -21.14 2.47
CA SER A 116 6.75 -19.98 3.15
C SER A 116 6.31 -18.63 2.58
N ILE A 117 5.68 -18.61 1.40
CA ILE A 117 5.10 -17.41 0.82
C ILE A 117 3.68 -17.25 1.37
N ALA A 118 3.46 -16.23 2.20
CA ALA A 118 2.14 -15.93 2.74
C ALA A 118 1.39 -14.88 1.93
N ALA A 119 2.11 -14.09 1.14
CA ALA A 119 1.55 -13.08 0.27
C ALA A 119 2.35 -12.94 -1.02
N CYS A 120 1.71 -12.54 -2.10
CA CYS A 120 2.36 -12.21 -3.36
C CYS A 120 1.75 -10.96 -4.01
N GLY A 121 2.62 -10.13 -4.56
CA GLY A 121 2.30 -8.83 -5.10
C GLY A 121 2.46 -8.78 -6.61
N ALA A 122 1.44 -8.28 -7.30
CA ALA A 122 1.49 -7.99 -8.73
C ALA A 122 2.41 -6.80 -9.02
N LYS A 123 3.11 -6.80 -10.14
CA LYS A 123 3.81 -5.61 -10.64
C LYS A 123 2.81 -4.52 -11.00
N ILE A 124 2.97 -3.38 -10.36
CA ILE A 124 2.09 -2.23 -10.51
C ILE A 124 2.71 -1.27 -11.53
N VAL A 125 1.98 -0.96 -12.59
CA VAL A 125 2.44 -0.10 -13.69
C VAL A 125 1.53 1.12 -13.82
N SER A 126 2.09 2.32 -13.96
CA SER A 126 1.32 3.54 -14.21
C SER A 126 1.03 3.76 -15.70
N ASP A 127 0.13 4.68 -16.02
CA ASP A 127 -0.34 5.02 -17.38
C ASP A 127 0.79 5.31 -18.39
N ASP A 128 1.91 5.84 -17.92
CA ASP A 128 3.10 6.16 -18.71
C ASP A 128 4.09 4.99 -18.85
N GLY A 129 3.70 3.79 -18.43
CA GLY A 129 4.51 2.58 -18.53
C GLY A 129 5.64 2.47 -17.50
N MET A 130 5.62 3.31 -16.46
CA MET A 130 6.58 3.24 -15.36
C MET A 130 6.11 2.26 -14.29
N VAL A 131 7.04 1.49 -13.74
CA VAL A 131 6.74 0.64 -12.58
C VAL A 131 6.54 1.55 -11.38
N MET A 132 5.47 1.32 -10.63
CA MET A 132 5.18 2.11 -9.43
C MET A 132 5.81 1.52 -8.18
N CYS A 133 6.05 0.22 -8.18
CA CYS A 133 6.44 -0.54 -7.02
C CYS A 133 7.20 -1.78 -7.50
N ALA A 134 8.49 -1.83 -7.20
CA ALA A 134 9.31 -3.00 -7.45
C ALA A 134 10.34 -3.20 -6.35
N PRO A 135 10.81 -4.44 -6.15
CA PRO A 135 12.04 -4.70 -5.42
C PRO A 135 13.19 -4.01 -6.16
N VAL A 136 13.78 -2.98 -5.56
CA VAL A 136 15.00 -2.39 -6.07
C VAL A 136 16.14 -2.84 -5.18
N GLN A 137 17.16 -3.43 -5.80
CA GLN A 137 18.46 -3.59 -5.18
C GLN A 137 19.23 -2.28 -5.37
N ILE A 138 19.24 -1.45 -4.34
CA ILE A 138 20.12 -0.27 -4.37
C ILE A 138 21.52 -0.77 -4.07
N ARG A 139 22.35 -0.91 -5.10
CA ARG A 139 23.81 -1.02 -4.93
C ARG A 139 24.37 0.37 -4.71
N SER A 140 24.61 0.75 -3.46
CA SER A 140 25.43 1.93 -3.18
C SER A 140 26.91 1.55 -3.34
N THR A 141 27.59 2.10 -4.34
CA THR A 141 29.06 2.01 -4.44
C THR A 141 29.66 3.25 -3.79
N PHE A 142 29.66 3.31 -2.47
CA PHE A 142 30.51 4.23 -1.72
C PHE A 142 31.52 3.41 -0.92
N GLU A 143 32.79 3.52 -1.33
CA GLU A 143 34.01 3.01 -0.68
C GLU A 143 33.94 1.56 -0.16
N GLY A 144 34.01 0.60 -1.09
CA GLY A 144 34.65 -0.70 -0.81
C GLY A 144 33.75 -1.89 -0.49
N ASP A 145 32.56 -1.69 0.08
CA ASP A 145 31.63 -2.78 0.37
C ASP A 145 30.26 -2.52 -0.27
N ALA A 146 29.91 -3.33 -1.26
CA ALA A 146 28.60 -3.24 -1.90
C ALA A 146 27.51 -3.68 -0.92
N LEU A 147 26.85 -2.73 -0.25
CA LEU A 147 25.57 -3.02 0.38
C LEU A 147 24.51 -3.22 -0.69
N ILE A 148 23.84 -4.37 -0.64
CA ILE A 148 22.59 -4.62 -1.36
C ILE A 148 21.48 -4.45 -0.34
N GLU A 149 20.83 -3.30 -0.33
CA GLU A 149 19.60 -3.13 0.41
C GLU A 149 18.44 -3.49 -0.51
N THR A 150 17.76 -4.60 -0.23
CA THR A 150 16.52 -4.98 -0.92
C THR A 150 15.37 -4.20 -0.30
N GLY A 151 15.02 -3.07 -0.91
CA GLY A 151 13.88 -2.25 -0.52
C GLY A 151 12.77 -2.35 -1.55
N LEU A 152 11.53 -2.14 -1.10
CA LEU A 152 10.44 -1.82 -2.01
C LEU A 152 10.51 -0.33 -2.32
N GLU A 153 10.78 -0.02 -3.58
CA GLU A 153 11.00 1.35 -4.00
C GLU A 153 9.82 1.82 -4.86
N PHE A 154 9.23 2.97 -4.48
CA PHE A 154 8.16 3.58 -5.27
C PHE A 154 8.75 4.38 -6.43
N THR A 155 9.37 3.66 -7.36
CA THR A 155 10.20 4.26 -8.38
C THR A 155 9.48 4.26 -9.70
N ARG A 156 8.68 5.32 -9.96
CA ARG A 156 8.32 5.72 -11.34
C ARG A 156 9.55 6.17 -12.16
N LEU A 157 10.69 5.55 -11.90
CA LEU A 157 12.01 5.77 -12.46
C LEU A 157 12.41 4.62 -13.39
N ILE A 158 11.78 3.45 -13.26
CA ILE A 158 12.11 2.25 -14.03
C ILE A 158 10.93 1.91 -14.94
N ARG A 159 11.21 1.62 -16.22
CA ARG A 159 10.20 1.22 -17.19
C ARG A 159 9.78 -0.23 -16.98
N ASN A 160 8.53 -0.54 -17.33
CA ASN A 160 7.97 -1.89 -17.21
C ASN A 160 8.76 -2.99 -17.95
N ASP A 161 9.46 -2.64 -19.03
CA ASP A 161 10.25 -3.57 -19.85
C ASP A 161 11.70 -3.76 -19.34
N ASP A 162 12.11 -3.09 -18.26
CA ASP A 162 13.46 -3.21 -17.73
C ASP A 162 13.69 -4.57 -17.05
N PRO A 163 14.76 -5.30 -17.37
CA PRO A 163 15.07 -6.59 -16.73
C PRO A 163 15.13 -6.54 -15.20
N ALA A 164 15.52 -5.41 -14.60
CA ALA A 164 15.65 -5.26 -13.15
C ALA A 164 14.31 -5.43 -12.40
N VAL A 165 13.20 -5.10 -13.05
CA VAL A 165 11.84 -5.21 -12.50
C VAL A 165 11.07 -6.40 -13.06
N ASN A 166 11.71 -7.24 -13.88
CA ASN A 166 11.13 -8.44 -14.48
C ASN A 166 11.72 -9.74 -13.92
N SER A 167 12.24 -9.68 -12.69
CA SER A 167 12.71 -10.85 -11.96
C SER A 167 11.92 -11.02 -10.65
N PRO A 168 11.35 -12.21 -10.37
CA PRO A 168 10.70 -12.47 -9.09
C PRO A 168 11.66 -12.29 -7.91
N GLN A 169 11.20 -11.67 -6.83
CA GLN A 169 11.99 -11.46 -5.61
C GLN A 169 11.10 -11.56 -4.37
N THR A 170 11.70 -11.64 -3.19
CA THR A 170 10.97 -11.57 -1.92
C THR A 170 11.21 -10.25 -1.21
N LEU A 171 10.17 -9.74 -0.57
CA LEU A 171 10.13 -8.45 0.11
C LEU A 171 9.55 -8.61 1.52
N PRO A 172 9.91 -7.71 2.45
CA PRO A 172 9.33 -7.70 3.80
C PRO A 172 7.84 -7.30 3.82
N TRP A 173 7.38 -6.57 2.81
CA TRP A 173 5.99 -6.13 2.65
C TRP A 173 5.74 -5.74 1.19
N TYR A 174 4.47 -5.56 0.81
CA TYR A 174 4.08 -5.12 -0.52
C TYR A 174 2.78 -4.30 -0.48
N PRO A 175 2.55 -3.34 -1.39
CA PRO A 175 1.36 -2.50 -1.33
C PRO A 175 0.12 -3.31 -1.67
N THR A 176 -0.94 -3.02 -0.95
CA THR A 176 -2.26 -3.64 -1.07
C THR A 176 -3.03 -3.26 -2.34
N THR A 177 -2.42 -2.49 -3.24
CA THR A 177 -2.97 -2.15 -4.57
C THR A 177 -3.03 -3.37 -5.50
N GLY A 178 -2.32 -4.45 -5.15
CA GLY A 178 -2.20 -5.67 -5.96
C GLY A 178 -1.67 -6.84 -5.15
N LEU A 179 -2.19 -7.05 -3.93
CA LEU A 179 -1.62 -7.99 -2.96
C LEU A 179 -2.56 -9.18 -2.72
N LEU A 180 -2.14 -10.37 -3.12
CA LEU A 180 -2.76 -11.62 -2.75
C LEU A 180 -2.17 -12.14 -1.44
N VAL A 181 -3.00 -12.59 -0.51
CA VAL A 181 -2.61 -13.12 0.80
C VAL A 181 -3.38 -14.41 1.08
N LYS A 182 -2.71 -15.43 1.65
CA LYS A 182 -3.41 -16.61 2.17
C LYS A 182 -4.25 -16.20 3.38
N ARG A 183 -5.55 -16.51 3.34
CA ARG A 183 -6.49 -16.18 4.41
C ARG A 183 -6.02 -16.70 5.76
N GLU A 184 -5.55 -17.94 5.82
CA GLU A 184 -5.07 -18.52 7.09
C GLU A 184 -3.96 -17.68 7.73
N HIS A 185 -3.02 -17.15 6.94
CA HIS A 185 -1.89 -16.37 7.46
C HIS A 185 -2.32 -14.95 7.81
N PHE A 186 -3.23 -14.38 7.01
CA PHE A 186 -3.87 -13.10 7.30
C PHE A 186 -4.61 -13.15 8.66
N GLU A 187 -5.40 -14.18 8.90
CA GLU A 187 -6.12 -14.38 10.16
C GLU A 187 -5.18 -14.65 11.33
N GLN A 188 -4.10 -15.43 11.12
CA GLN A 188 -3.09 -15.71 12.15
C GLN A 188 -2.34 -14.46 12.65
N VAL A 189 -2.21 -13.43 11.82
CA VAL A 189 -1.60 -12.14 12.22
C VAL A 189 -2.63 -11.12 12.70
N GLY A 190 -3.92 -11.47 12.69
CA GLY A 190 -5.01 -10.60 13.13
C GLY A 190 -5.51 -9.61 12.06
N GLY A 191 -5.18 -9.84 10.79
CA GLY A 191 -5.53 -8.96 9.68
C GLY A 191 -4.77 -7.63 9.69
N PHE A 192 -5.38 -6.58 9.12
CA PHE A 192 -4.83 -5.23 9.20
C PHE A 192 -5.07 -4.63 10.58
N ASP A 193 -4.09 -3.89 11.11
CA ASP A 193 -4.23 -3.19 12.37
C ASP A 193 -5.13 -1.95 12.21
N GLU A 194 -6.36 -2.03 12.70
CA GLU A 194 -7.39 -0.98 12.55
C GLU A 194 -7.04 0.36 13.23
N ARG A 195 -5.96 0.42 14.01
CA ARG A 195 -5.41 1.69 14.52
C ARG A 195 -4.71 2.51 13.43
N LEU A 196 -4.29 1.87 12.35
CA LEU A 196 -3.82 2.51 11.11
C LEU A 196 -5.03 2.77 10.23
N PHE A 197 -5.32 4.04 9.95
CA PHE A 197 -6.54 4.43 9.25
C PHE A 197 -6.32 4.67 7.76
N LEU A 198 -5.18 5.24 7.37
CA LEU A 198 -4.93 5.72 6.00
C LEU A 198 -3.66 5.16 5.38
N CYS A 199 -2.60 4.96 6.18
CA CYS A 199 -1.29 4.57 5.67
C CYS A 199 -0.54 3.65 6.63
N GLU A 200 0.53 3.03 6.10
CA GLU A 200 1.44 2.10 6.79
C GLU A 200 0.84 0.72 7.12
N GLU A 201 -0.44 0.51 6.76
CA GLU A 201 -1.16 -0.74 7.01
C GLU A 201 -0.59 -1.91 6.19
N ASP A 202 -0.10 -1.63 4.98
CA ASP A 202 0.56 -2.59 4.11
C ASP A 202 1.90 -3.08 4.69
N LYS A 203 2.70 -2.14 5.22
CA LYS A 203 3.96 -2.46 5.92
C LYS A 203 3.68 -3.22 7.20
N ASP A 204 2.66 -2.82 7.95
CA ASP A 204 2.29 -3.46 9.21
C ASP A 204 1.91 -4.93 9.01
N LEU A 205 1.10 -5.21 7.99
CA LEU A 205 0.73 -6.57 7.60
C LEU A 205 1.97 -7.38 7.19
N GLY A 206 2.79 -6.84 6.28
CA GLY A 206 3.98 -7.54 5.79
C GLY A 206 4.99 -7.85 6.89
N LEU A 207 5.24 -6.91 7.79
CA LEU A 207 6.11 -7.14 8.95
C LEU A 207 5.51 -8.13 9.95
N SER A 208 4.20 -8.14 10.12
CA SER A 208 3.51 -9.12 10.98
C SER A 208 3.62 -10.54 10.42
N LEU A 209 3.48 -10.71 9.10
CA LEU A 209 3.73 -11.97 8.42
C LEU A 209 5.21 -12.38 8.54
N SER A 210 6.13 -11.44 8.33
CA SER A 210 7.58 -11.66 8.43
C SER A 210 8.01 -12.11 9.82
N ARG A 211 7.44 -11.55 10.90
CA ARG A 211 7.70 -11.98 12.28
C ARG A 211 7.33 -13.44 12.55
N ARG A 212 6.45 -14.03 11.72
CA ARG A 212 6.08 -15.45 11.78
C ARG A 212 6.92 -16.34 10.86
N GLY A 213 7.94 -15.78 10.19
CA GLY A 213 8.81 -16.49 9.26
C GLY A 213 8.27 -16.61 7.83
N TYR A 214 7.16 -15.92 7.52
CA TYR A 214 6.64 -15.88 6.15
C TYR A 214 7.33 -14.82 5.31
N ARG A 215 7.21 -14.96 3.99
CA ARG A 215 7.74 -14.03 3.00
C ARG A 215 6.62 -13.48 2.12
N THR A 216 6.82 -12.27 1.62
CA THR A 216 6.00 -11.69 0.55
C THR A 216 6.77 -11.77 -0.76
N ALA A 217 6.19 -12.33 -1.81
CA ALA A 217 6.82 -12.43 -3.12
C ALA A 217 6.37 -11.30 -4.05
N TYR A 218 7.28 -10.74 -4.83
CA TYR A 218 7.00 -9.88 -5.97
C TYR A 218 6.96 -10.74 -7.23
N ILE A 219 5.85 -10.68 -7.97
CA ILE A 219 5.58 -11.54 -9.13
C ILE A 219 5.45 -10.65 -10.38
N PRO A 220 6.54 -10.41 -11.13
CA PRO A 220 6.54 -9.52 -12.29
C PRO A 220 5.73 -10.02 -13.48
N GLU A 221 5.42 -11.31 -13.53
CA GLU A 221 4.55 -11.93 -14.51
C GLU A 221 3.08 -11.53 -14.31
N SER A 222 2.70 -11.20 -13.08
CA SER A 222 1.40 -10.61 -12.75
C SER A 222 1.48 -9.10 -12.91
N VAL A 223 0.72 -8.54 -13.84
CA VAL A 223 0.73 -7.09 -14.13
C VAL A 223 -0.64 -6.48 -13.92
N ILE A 224 -0.66 -5.37 -13.20
CA ILE A 224 -1.84 -4.50 -13.06
C ILE A 224 -1.47 -3.07 -13.41
N GLN A 225 -2.43 -2.35 -13.98
CA GLN A 225 -2.33 -0.91 -14.19
C GLN A 225 -2.93 -0.18 -13.00
N HIS A 226 -2.28 0.87 -12.53
CA HIS A 226 -2.80 1.73 -11.47
C HIS A 226 -2.80 3.18 -11.95
N HIS A 227 -3.99 3.74 -12.03
CA HIS A 227 -4.22 5.05 -12.60
C HIS A 227 -3.97 6.12 -11.55
N HIS A 228 -2.95 6.96 -11.79
CA HIS A 228 -2.77 8.17 -10.99
C HIS A 228 -3.78 9.24 -11.44
N VAL A 229 -5.05 9.00 -11.18
CA VAL A 229 -6.10 9.99 -11.43
C VAL A 229 -5.81 11.23 -10.58
N ARG A 230 -6.06 12.41 -11.15
CA ARG A 230 -5.92 13.69 -10.43
C ARG A 230 -6.56 13.57 -9.06
N GLN A 231 -5.75 13.84 -8.04
CA GLN A 231 -6.23 13.97 -6.68
C GLN A 231 -6.82 15.37 -6.57
N ASP A 232 -8.04 15.53 -7.06
CA ASP A 232 -8.79 16.78 -6.96
C ASP A 232 -9.92 16.64 -5.93
N GLY A 233 -10.39 17.78 -5.42
CA GLY A 233 -11.55 17.84 -4.53
C GLY A 233 -11.37 17.11 -3.19
N ASP A 234 -12.44 16.48 -2.71
CA ASP A 234 -12.49 15.89 -1.37
C ASP A 234 -11.60 14.64 -1.23
N TYR A 235 -11.41 13.89 -2.31
CA TYR A 235 -10.48 12.75 -2.31
C TYR A 235 -9.06 13.20 -1.98
N ALA A 236 -8.61 14.32 -2.54
CA ALA A 236 -7.29 14.89 -2.27
C ALA A 236 -7.13 15.29 -0.80
N LYS A 237 -8.18 15.86 -0.19
CA LYS A 237 -8.18 16.26 1.22
C LYS A 237 -8.07 15.04 2.14
N ILE A 238 -8.81 13.98 1.84
CA ILE A 238 -8.78 12.73 2.62
C ILE A 238 -7.40 12.07 2.48
N ARG A 239 -6.94 11.85 1.25
CA ARG A 239 -5.66 11.16 0.97
C ARG A 239 -4.44 11.93 1.46
N ASN A 240 -4.50 13.26 1.49
CA ASN A 240 -3.41 14.11 1.96
C ASN A 240 -3.69 14.69 3.35
N ASN A 241 -4.56 14.05 4.16
CA ASN A 241 -4.82 14.47 5.52
C ASN A 241 -3.57 14.24 6.38
N LEU A 242 -2.76 15.29 6.51
CA LEU A 242 -1.46 15.23 7.19
C LEU A 242 -1.60 14.83 8.66
N GLY A 243 -2.68 15.24 9.34
CA GLY A 243 -2.91 14.87 10.74
C GLY A 243 -3.08 13.37 10.93
N VAL A 244 -3.88 12.74 10.06
CA VAL A 244 -4.09 11.29 10.05
C VAL A 244 -2.80 10.56 9.66
N ILE A 245 -2.11 11.01 8.61
CA ILE A 245 -0.83 10.43 8.18
C ILE A 245 0.20 10.46 9.31
N LEU A 246 0.38 11.60 9.98
CA LEU A 246 1.35 11.75 11.06
C LEU A 246 0.99 10.86 12.26
N ARG A 247 -0.30 10.74 12.58
CA ARG A 247 -0.78 9.85 13.64
C ARG A 247 -0.46 8.39 13.32
N ASP A 248 -0.80 7.93 12.13
CA ASP A 248 -0.60 6.55 11.69
C ASP A 248 0.90 6.21 11.62
N VAL A 249 1.72 7.09 11.04
CA VAL A 249 3.18 6.97 11.03
C VAL A 249 3.72 6.89 12.45
N LYS A 250 3.33 7.80 13.35
CA LYS A 250 3.80 7.79 14.75
C LYS A 250 3.42 6.50 15.46
N TYR A 251 2.20 6.02 15.26
CA TYR A 251 1.73 4.76 15.83
C TYR A 251 2.55 3.58 15.28
N PHE A 252 2.75 3.52 13.97
CA PHE A 252 3.58 2.48 13.33
C PHE A 252 5.01 2.48 13.86
N GLU A 253 5.66 3.65 13.91
CA GLU A 253 7.00 3.84 14.46
C GLU A 253 7.09 3.34 15.91
N GLN A 254 6.07 3.60 16.74
CA GLN A 254 6.01 3.12 18.11
C GLN A 254 5.78 1.61 18.20
N LYS A 255 4.86 1.06 17.42
CA LYS A 255 4.55 -0.38 17.41
C LYS A 255 5.77 -1.20 17.01
N TRP A 256 6.47 -0.76 15.97
CA TRP A 256 7.60 -1.49 15.44
C TRP A 256 8.89 -1.12 16.15
N GLN A 257 9.03 0.12 16.65
CA GLN A 257 10.27 0.76 17.09
C GLN A 257 11.14 1.25 15.91
N CYS A 258 10.57 1.60 14.75
CA CYS A 258 11.35 2.10 13.59
C CYS A 258 11.15 3.60 13.38
N LYS A 259 11.91 4.15 12.44
CA LYS A 259 11.58 5.42 11.80
C LYS A 259 11.07 5.18 10.39
N VAL A 260 9.97 5.83 10.05
CA VAL A 260 9.42 5.85 8.70
C VAL A 260 9.72 7.21 8.11
N PHE A 261 10.41 7.23 6.98
CA PHE A 261 10.57 8.47 6.23
C PHE A 261 9.24 8.80 5.56
N ILE A 262 8.61 9.90 5.97
CA ILE A 262 7.28 10.29 5.49
C ILE A 262 7.36 10.58 3.99
N ARG A 263 6.75 9.71 3.20
CA ARG A 263 6.57 9.83 1.73
C ARG A 263 5.76 11.08 1.34
N HIS A 264 4.94 11.59 2.26
CA HIS A 264 4.20 12.84 2.12
C HIS A 264 5.05 14.09 2.41
N THR A 265 6.36 14.01 2.15
CA THR A 265 7.30 15.11 2.36
C THR A 265 6.78 16.38 1.69
N ARG A 266 6.17 16.30 0.51
CA ARG A 266 5.60 17.49 -0.16
C ARG A 266 4.46 18.15 0.64
N ALA A 267 3.48 17.40 1.12
CA ALA A 267 2.35 17.96 1.88
C ALA A 267 2.81 18.55 3.22
N TYR A 268 3.72 17.86 3.90
CA TYR A 268 4.38 18.34 5.11
C TYR A 268 5.22 19.60 4.87
N LEU A 269 6.03 19.62 3.81
CA LEU A 269 6.85 20.78 3.43
C LEU A 269 5.97 21.98 3.02
N ARG A 270 4.85 21.75 2.32
CA ARG A 270 3.86 22.80 2.04
C ARG A 270 3.24 23.36 3.32
N HIS A 271 2.86 22.49 4.24
CA HIS A 271 2.34 22.90 5.55
C HIS A 271 3.35 23.75 6.36
N HIS A 272 4.65 23.51 6.15
CA HIS A 272 5.74 24.32 6.72
C HIS A 272 6.23 25.46 5.82
N GLY A 273 5.40 25.91 4.89
CA GLY A 273 5.62 27.14 4.14
C GLY A 273 6.55 27.04 2.94
N LEU A 274 6.93 25.82 2.51
CA LEU A 274 7.69 25.66 1.28
C LEU A 274 6.76 25.69 0.05
N THR A 275 7.16 26.48 -0.93
CA THR A 275 6.49 26.58 -2.24
C THR A 275 6.80 25.36 -3.12
N ASP A 276 5.93 25.07 -4.10
CA ASP A 276 6.16 23.96 -5.03
C ASP A 276 7.52 24.03 -5.75
N PRO A 277 8.00 25.19 -6.23
CA PRO A 277 9.36 25.30 -6.76
C PRO A 277 10.46 24.98 -5.74
N GLN A 278 10.27 25.29 -4.45
CA GLN A 278 11.23 24.92 -3.40
C GLN A 278 11.19 23.41 -3.13
N ILE A 279 10.01 22.80 -3.12
CA ILE A 279 9.81 21.36 -2.96
C ILE A 279 10.35 20.60 -4.18
N ASP A 280 10.16 21.14 -5.37
CA ASP A 280 10.72 20.61 -6.62
C ASP A 280 12.24 20.78 -6.67
N ASN A 281 12.78 21.86 -6.10
CA ASN A 281 14.22 22.10 -5.95
C ASN A 281 14.87 21.30 -4.83
N ILE A 282 14.10 20.75 -3.88
CA ILE A 282 14.56 19.70 -2.95
C ILE A 282 14.93 18.40 -3.72
N LYS A 283 14.79 18.39 -5.06
CA LYS A 283 15.33 17.42 -6.03
C LYS A 283 16.13 16.30 -5.38
N ARG A 284 15.49 15.13 -5.28
CA ARG A 284 16.20 13.85 -5.40
C ARG A 284 17.42 13.74 -4.47
N PHE A 285 17.33 14.21 -3.24
CA PHE A 285 18.24 13.70 -2.21
C PHE A 285 17.85 12.24 -2.02
N SER A 286 18.61 11.41 -2.72
CA SER A 286 18.40 9.98 -2.85
C SER A 286 18.23 9.35 -1.46
N PHE A 287 17.40 8.33 -1.44
CA PHE A 287 17.32 7.28 -0.43
C PHE A 287 18.71 6.85 0.09
N VAL A 288 19.77 7.04 -0.72
CA VAL A 288 21.16 6.68 -0.48
C VAL A 288 21.93 7.64 0.45
N ASN A 289 21.67 8.95 0.44
CA ASN A 289 22.56 9.90 1.13
C ASN A 289 22.38 9.95 2.66
N THR A 290 21.24 9.52 3.19
CA THR A 290 21.02 9.50 4.65
C THR A 290 21.69 8.29 5.32
N ILE A 291 22.06 7.27 4.54
CA ILE A 291 22.70 6.04 5.02
C ILE A 291 24.22 6.22 5.22
N LEU A 292 24.85 7.20 4.55
CA LEU A 292 26.31 7.27 4.45
C LEU A 292 27.01 8.18 5.47
N GLU A 293 26.30 9.07 6.17
CA GLU A 293 26.96 9.98 7.11
C GLU A 293 27.21 9.38 8.52
N HIS A 294 26.65 8.22 8.83
CA HIS A 294 26.85 7.54 10.12
C HIS A 294 27.31 6.11 9.92
N LYS A 295 28.62 5.88 10.07
CA LYS A 295 29.26 4.56 10.13
C LYS A 295 28.57 3.68 11.18
N LEU A 296 27.62 2.86 10.77
CA LEU A 296 26.97 1.87 11.63
C LEU A 296 27.04 0.48 11.01
N ASN A 297 27.45 -0.45 11.87
CA ASN A 297 27.69 -1.85 11.59
C ASN A 297 26.35 -2.59 11.48
N LEU A 298 26.20 -3.38 10.42
CA LEU A 298 24.95 -3.79 9.78
C LEU A 298 24.40 -5.16 10.22
N SER A 299 24.79 -5.68 11.37
CA SER A 299 24.64 -7.12 11.56
C SER A 299 23.21 -7.60 11.75
N GLU A 300 22.24 -6.83 12.25
CA GLU A 300 20.89 -7.36 12.44
C GLU A 300 19.83 -6.30 12.16
N LEU A 301 18.96 -6.64 11.21
CA LEU A 301 17.81 -5.93 10.66
C LEU A 301 16.89 -5.40 11.78
N ILE A 302 17.27 -4.27 12.37
CA ILE A 302 16.59 -3.67 13.52
C ILE A 302 16.21 -2.23 13.15
N VAL A 303 14.94 -2.08 12.78
CA VAL A 303 14.00 -1.15 13.41
C VAL A 303 14.53 -0.55 14.73
N THR A 304 15.25 0.59 14.74
CA THR A 304 15.37 1.45 15.95
C THR A 304 15.54 2.94 15.66
N VAL A 305 14.59 3.69 16.22
CA VAL A 305 14.57 5.10 16.62
C VAL A 305 15.74 5.47 17.55
N THR A 306 16.34 6.67 17.36
CA THR A 306 16.72 7.67 18.40
C THR A 306 18.11 8.31 18.26
N ASN A 307 18.09 9.63 18.44
CA ASN A 307 19.04 10.51 19.12
C ASN A 307 20.52 10.46 18.75
N ARG A 308 20.92 11.35 17.84
CA ARG A 308 21.75 12.55 18.10
C ARG A 308 22.26 13.08 16.75
N CYS A 309 21.68 14.18 16.27
CA CYS A 309 22.24 14.91 15.13
C CYS A 309 22.61 16.32 15.59
N ASN A 310 23.88 16.68 15.46
CA ASN A 310 24.35 18.05 15.62
C ASN A 310 24.51 18.67 14.22
N HIS A 311 23.69 19.70 13.98
CA HIS A 311 23.73 20.71 12.92
C HIS A 311 22.88 20.47 11.64
N ARG A 312 21.82 21.29 11.56
CA ARG A 312 21.13 21.82 10.36
C ARG A 312 20.69 20.85 9.25
N CYS A 313 20.31 19.63 9.59
CA CYS A 313 19.50 18.77 8.72
C CYS A 313 18.00 18.90 9.05
N ALA A 314 17.10 18.41 8.18
CA ALA A 314 15.65 18.40 8.43
C ALA A 314 15.28 17.72 9.76
N MET A 315 16.08 16.75 10.20
CA MET A 315 15.99 16.11 11.53
C MET A 315 16.33 17.06 12.70
N CYS A 316 17.25 18.03 12.52
CA CYS A 316 17.51 19.08 13.52
C CYS A 316 16.34 20.08 13.61
N TYR A 317 15.74 20.44 12.47
CA TYR A 317 14.55 21.29 12.43
C TYR A 317 13.34 20.61 13.09
N TYR A 318 13.17 19.30 12.84
CA TYR A 318 12.16 18.43 13.47
C TYR A 318 12.33 18.34 15.00
N HIS A 319 13.57 18.29 15.50
CA HIS A 319 13.87 18.23 16.95
C HIS A 319 13.67 19.57 17.68
N GLU A 320 13.91 20.70 17.00
CA GLU A 320 13.78 22.04 17.60
C GLU A 320 12.32 22.53 17.70
N HIS A 321 11.41 22.10 16.81
CA HIS A 321 10.04 22.65 16.71
C HIS A 321 8.93 21.78 17.32
N LEU A 322 9.18 20.50 17.61
CA LEU A 322 8.17 19.62 18.25
C LEU A 322 8.22 19.61 19.78
N ASN A 323 9.24 20.21 20.39
CA ASN A 323 9.32 20.36 21.84
C ASN A 323 8.59 21.61 22.38
N SER A 324 8.16 22.53 21.50
CA SER A 324 7.52 23.79 21.93
C SER A 324 6.00 23.74 21.99
N ASP A 325 5.32 22.92 21.17
CA ASP A 325 3.86 23.00 21.04
C ASP A 325 3.17 21.70 21.44
N ARG A 326 3.04 21.51 22.76
CA ARG A 326 1.95 20.73 23.34
C ARG A 326 0.66 21.55 23.20
N GLN A 327 0.02 21.49 22.04
CA GLN A 327 -1.41 21.79 21.96
C GLN A 327 -2.14 20.55 21.49
N GLU A 328 -2.99 20.04 22.38
CA GLU A 328 -3.99 19.02 22.07
C GLU A 328 -4.87 19.54 20.92
N LEU A 329 -4.66 19.01 19.73
CA LEU A 329 -5.58 19.19 18.62
C LEU A 329 -6.73 18.20 18.82
N THR A 330 -7.81 18.68 19.41
CA THR A 330 -9.10 17.99 19.47
C THR A 330 -9.64 17.78 18.05
N LEU A 331 -9.90 16.51 17.72
CA LEU A 331 -10.49 16.05 16.47
C LEU A 331 -12.00 16.29 16.50
N ASP A 332 -12.46 17.43 16.01
CA ASP A 332 -13.87 17.60 15.65
C ASP A 332 -14.09 17.14 14.21
N LYS A 333 -14.79 15.99 14.10
CA LYS A 333 -15.64 15.48 13.00
C LYS A 333 -15.19 15.75 11.56
N TYR A 334 -14.65 14.73 10.89
CA TYR A 334 -14.80 14.51 9.44
C TYR A 334 -14.86 13.02 9.12
#